data_AF-A0AAV2SPG0-F1
#
_entry.id   AF-A0AAV2SPG0-F1
#
_cell.length_a   1.000
_cell.length_b   1.000
_cell.length_c   1.000
_cell.angle_alpha   90.00
_cell.angle_beta   90.00
_cell.angle_gamma   90.00
#
_symmetry.space_group_name_H-M   'P 1'
#
loop_
_entity.id
_entity.type
_entity.pdbx_description
1 polymer ?
#
loop_
_entity_poly.entity_id
_entity_poly.type
_entity_poly.pdbx_seq_one_letter_code
_entity_poly.pdbx_strand_id
1 'polypeptide(L)'
;CRRDGNQTLIANGKYWEEECIIKKCINGKIIENPNTRKCCYSGKKIIKHMEKWHDECWEYTCRNGRIDKDFMLQRCCYSGEKIIKHMEKWHDECWEYTCRN
;
A
#
# COMPACT_ATOMS: atom_id res chain seq x y z
N CYS A 1 -4.06 30.45 -1.68
CA CYS A 1 -4.78 29.42 -0.90
C CYS A 1 -4.34 29.53 0.55
N ARG A 2 -5.24 29.32 1.52
CA ARG A 2 -4.98 29.50 2.96
C ARG A 2 -5.45 28.25 3.72
N ARG A 3 -4.68 27.80 4.71
CA ARG A 3 -5.01 26.66 5.59
C ARG A 3 -5.08 27.15 7.04
N ASP A 4 -6.18 26.91 7.75
CA ASP A 4 -6.36 27.26 9.19
C ASP A 4 -6.69 25.96 9.96
N GLY A 5 -6.03 25.61 11.08
CA GLY A 5 -5.78 26.45 12.27
C GLY A 5 -4.34 26.74 12.73
N ASN A 6 -3.44 27.08 11.81
CA ASN A 6 -2.30 27.99 12.04
C ASN A 6 -1.84 28.46 10.66
N GLN A 7 -2.17 29.71 10.30
CA GLN A 7 -2.18 30.23 8.93
C GLN A 7 -0.96 29.86 8.08
N THR A 8 -1.17 29.03 7.06
CA THR A 8 -0.21 28.83 5.97
C THR A 8 -0.79 29.41 4.68
N LEU A 9 -0.12 30.43 4.11
CA LEU A 9 -0.44 31.01 2.82
C LEU A 9 0.32 30.29 1.70
N ILE A 10 -0.43 29.72 0.76
CA ILE A 10 0.08 29.00 -0.40
C ILE A 10 -0.15 29.85 -1.65
N ALA A 11 0.92 30.19 -2.36
CA ALA A 11 0.90 30.99 -3.58
C ALA A 11 0.10 30.32 -4.71
N ASN A 12 -0.45 31.12 -5.62
CA ASN A 12 -1.09 30.62 -6.83
C ASN A 12 -0.11 29.78 -7.66
N GLY A 13 -0.58 28.68 -8.25
CA GLY A 13 0.23 27.75 -9.04
C GLY A 13 1.08 26.77 -8.22
N LYS A 14 1.24 26.97 -6.90
CA LYS A 14 2.08 26.11 -6.05
C LYS A 14 1.42 24.75 -5.78
N TYR A 15 2.23 23.71 -5.79
CA TYR A 15 1.87 22.35 -5.41
C TYR A 15 2.35 22.04 -3.98
N TRP A 16 1.63 21.18 -3.27
CA TRP A 16 2.07 20.55 -2.02
C TRP A 16 1.47 19.16 -1.91
N GLU A 17 2.08 18.33 -1.07
CA GLU A 17 1.54 17.02 -0.72
C GLU A 17 0.86 17.10 0.64
N GLU A 18 -0.33 16.52 0.73
CA GLU A 18 -1.11 16.43 1.95
C GLU A 18 -1.90 15.14 1.91
N GLU A 19 -1.76 14.31 2.95
CA GLU A 19 -2.41 12.98 3.02
C GLU A 19 -2.16 12.17 1.74
N CYS A 20 -0.92 12.23 1.26
CA CYS A 20 -0.44 11.57 0.05
C CYS A 20 -1.11 11.99 -1.26
N ILE A 21 -1.89 13.06 -1.26
CA ILE A 21 -2.51 13.64 -2.45
C ILE A 21 -1.72 14.89 -2.80
N ILE A 22 -1.33 15.02 -4.08
CA ILE A 22 -0.79 16.28 -4.56
C ILE A 22 -1.94 17.25 -4.76
N LYS A 23 -1.88 18.35 -4.04
CA LYS A 23 -2.82 19.46 -4.13
C LYS A 23 -2.15 20.64 -4.82
N LYS A 24 -2.94 21.44 -5.54
CA LYS A 24 -2.49 22.64 -6.23
C LYS A 24 -3.37 23.82 -5.90
N CYS A 25 -2.77 24.98 -5.72
CA CYS A 25 -3.51 26.22 -5.56
C CYS A 25 -3.75 26.85 -6.93
N ILE A 26 -5.02 27.06 -7.32
CA ILE A 26 -5.37 27.84 -8.51
C ILE A 26 -6.41 28.89 -8.13
N ASN A 27 -6.07 30.17 -8.29
CA ASN A 27 -6.94 31.32 -8.06
C ASN A 27 -7.67 31.25 -6.70
N GLY A 28 -6.94 30.88 -5.65
CA GLY A 28 -7.47 30.75 -4.30
C GLY A 28 -8.18 29.42 -3.99
N LYS A 29 -8.43 28.57 -4.99
CA LYS A 29 -9.03 27.25 -4.83
C LYS A 29 -7.97 26.15 -4.73
N ILE A 30 -8.23 25.17 -3.88
CA ILE A 30 -7.44 23.94 -3.80
C ILE A 30 -8.00 22.97 -4.85
N ILE A 31 -7.14 22.52 -5.76
CA ILE A 31 -7.43 21.47 -6.72
C ILE A 31 -6.66 20.23 -6.30
N GLU A 32 -7.36 19.11 -6.22
CA GLU A 32 -6.78 17.80 -5.93
C GLU A 32 -6.78 16.97 -7.21
N ASN A 33 -5.68 16.26 -7.48
CA ASN A 33 -5.65 15.27 -8.55
C ASN A 33 -5.63 13.87 -7.95
N PRO A 34 -6.75 13.11 -7.97
CA PRO A 34 -6.80 11.78 -7.37
C PRO A 34 -5.83 10.78 -8.03
N ASN A 35 -5.42 11.02 -9.29
CA ASN A 35 -4.43 10.20 -9.98
C ASN A 35 -2.98 10.47 -9.53
N THR A 36 -2.77 11.43 -8.62
CA THR A 36 -1.43 11.76 -8.09
C THR A 36 -1.17 11.19 -6.71
N ARG A 37 -1.99 10.24 -6.23
CA ARG A 37 -1.75 9.61 -4.93
C ARG A 37 -0.33 9.04 -4.87
N LYS A 38 0.49 9.56 -3.96
CA LYS A 38 1.90 9.17 -3.77
C LYS A 38 2.10 8.13 -2.67
N CYS A 39 1.01 7.63 -2.09
CA CYS A 39 1.08 6.57 -1.09
C CYS A 39 -0.22 5.76 -1.05
N CYS A 40 -0.15 4.61 -0.39
CA CYS A 40 -1.25 3.73 -0.07
C CYS A 40 -1.42 3.65 1.44
N TYR A 41 -2.64 3.34 1.87
CA TYR A 41 -2.95 3.09 3.27
C TYR A 41 -3.16 1.59 3.47
N SER A 42 -2.33 0.96 4.30
CA SER A 42 -2.50 -0.43 4.75
C SER A 42 -2.75 -0.41 6.26
N GLY A 43 -4.03 -0.46 6.65
CA GLY A 43 -4.44 -0.17 8.02
C GLY A 43 -4.02 1.23 8.45
N LYS A 44 -3.16 1.33 9.48
CA LYS A 44 -2.60 2.60 9.98
C LYS A 44 -1.27 3.01 9.33
N LYS A 45 -0.71 2.16 8.46
CA LYS A 45 0.58 2.42 7.81
C LYS A 45 0.38 3.18 6.50
N ILE A 46 1.21 4.20 6.31
CA ILE A 46 1.36 4.96 5.07
C ILE A 46 2.52 4.33 4.31
N ILE A 47 2.27 3.85 3.09
CA ILE A 47 3.26 3.15 2.25
C ILE A 47 3.50 3.99 1.00
N LYS A 48 4.76 4.36 0.71
CA LYS A 48 5.07 5.27 -0.40
C LYS A 48 4.82 4.61 -1.76
N HIS A 49 4.59 5.43 -2.77
CA HIS A 49 4.48 4.95 -4.14
C HIS A 49 5.74 4.19 -4.57
N MET A 50 5.52 3.05 -5.22
CA MET A 50 6.50 2.05 -5.62
C MET A 50 7.22 1.34 -4.47
N GLU A 51 6.84 1.63 -3.22
CA GLU A 51 7.34 0.87 -2.07
C GLU A 51 6.69 -0.51 -2.06
N LYS A 52 7.55 -1.50 -1.79
CA LYS A 52 7.21 -2.90 -1.69
C LYS A 52 7.20 -3.34 -0.25
N TRP A 53 6.27 -4.21 0.12
CA TRP A 53 6.29 -4.86 1.41
C TRP A 53 5.79 -6.28 1.30
N HIS A 54 6.13 -7.07 2.32
CA HIS A 54 5.66 -8.43 2.47
C HIS A 54 4.61 -8.47 3.56
N ASP A 55 3.47 -9.08 3.26
CA ASP A 55 2.50 -9.46 4.27
C ASP A 55 2.18 -10.94 4.09
N GLU A 56 2.47 -11.69 5.16
CA GLU A 56 2.47 -13.14 5.17
C GLU A 56 3.28 -13.77 4.03
N CYS A 57 2.57 -14.30 3.03
CA CYS A 57 3.07 -15.04 1.90
C CYS A 57 3.06 -14.26 0.60
N TRP A 58 2.81 -12.96 0.65
CA TRP A 58 2.60 -12.15 -0.53
C TRP A 58 3.51 -10.91 -0.51
N GLU A 59 4.07 -10.61 -1.67
CA GLU A 59 4.61 -9.29 -1.95
C GLU A 59 3.51 -8.38 -2.50
N TYR A 60 3.50 -7.16 -1.99
CA TYR A 60 2.62 -6.10 -2.43
C TYR A 60 3.43 -4.87 -2.82
N THR A 61 2.92 -4.11 -3.78
CA THR A 61 3.48 -2.82 -4.20
C THR A 61 2.41 -1.75 -4.14
N CYS A 62 2.77 -0.57 -3.67
CA CYS A 62 1.88 0.58 -3.71
C CYS A 62 1.99 1.32 -5.06
N ARG A 63 0.95 1.30 -5.89
CA ARG A 63 0.93 2.02 -7.18
C ARG A 63 -0.19 3.06 -7.21
N ASN A 64 0.19 4.34 -7.24
CA ASN A 64 -0.74 5.46 -7.35
C ASN A 64 -1.91 5.41 -6.36
N GLY A 65 -1.63 5.06 -5.11
CA GLY A 65 -2.65 4.91 -4.07
C GLY A 65 -3.48 3.64 -4.10
N ARG A 66 -3.09 2.65 -4.90
CA ARG A 66 -3.64 1.30 -4.89
C ARG A 66 -2.59 0.29 -4.43
N ILE A 67 -3.04 -0.67 -3.64
CA ILE A 67 -2.22 -1.79 -3.20
C ILE A 67 -2.37 -2.89 -4.25
N ASP A 68 -1.31 -3.14 -5.00
CA ASP A 68 -1.24 -4.25 -5.94
C ASP A 68 -0.59 -5.44 -5.23
N LYS A 69 -1.21 -6.62 -5.38
CA LYS A 69 -0.67 -7.89 -4.90
C LYS A 69 0.13 -8.51 -6.04
N ASP A 70 1.45 -8.51 -5.95
CA ASP A 70 2.31 -8.85 -7.09
C ASP A 70 2.51 -10.35 -7.23
N PHE A 71 3.10 -11.02 -6.23
CA PHE A 71 3.39 -12.46 -6.30
C PHE A 71 3.53 -13.09 -4.92
N MET A 72 3.41 -14.42 -4.89
CA MET A 72 3.60 -15.23 -3.69
C MET A 72 5.10 -15.44 -3.43
N LEU A 73 5.51 -15.26 -2.19
CA LEU A 73 6.89 -15.49 -1.77
C LEU A 73 7.25 -16.98 -1.88
N GLN A 74 8.50 -17.27 -2.29
CA GLN A 74 8.99 -18.65 -2.43
C GLN A 74 8.88 -19.46 -1.14
N ARG A 75 9.02 -18.81 0.02
CA ARG A 75 8.84 -19.41 1.35
C ARG A 75 7.38 -19.75 1.70
N CYS A 76 6.53 -19.99 0.71
CA CYS A 76 5.13 -20.34 0.92
C CYS A 76 4.70 -21.41 -0.07
N CYS A 77 3.78 -22.26 0.38
CA CYS A 77 3.23 -23.35 -0.40
C CYS A 77 1.73 -23.13 -0.63
N TYR A 78 1.26 -23.62 -1.76
CA TYR A 78 -0.17 -23.84 -1.99
C TYR A 78 -0.54 -25.27 -1.63
N SER A 79 -1.59 -25.42 -0.84
CA SER A 79 -2.26 -26.70 -0.61
C SER A 79 -3.76 -26.50 -0.83
N GLY A 80 -4.22 -26.82 -2.04
CA GLY A 80 -5.56 -26.44 -2.50
C GLY A 80 -5.75 -24.92 -2.49
N GLU A 81 -6.76 -24.44 -1.76
CA GLU A 81 -7.05 -23.01 -1.59
C GLU A 81 -6.29 -22.35 -0.43
N LYS A 82 -5.53 -23.13 0.34
CA LYS A 82 -4.78 -22.63 1.51
C LYS A 82 -3.37 -22.24 1.11
N ILE A 83 -2.91 -21.17 1.76
CA ILE A 83 -1.53 -20.68 1.65
C ILE A 83 -0.85 -20.98 2.97
N ILE A 84 0.23 -21.75 2.90
CA ILE A 84 0.92 -22.31 4.07
C ILE A 84 2.33 -21.74 4.12
N LYS A 85 2.75 -21.23 5.29
CA LYS A 85 4.08 -20.62 5.46
C LYS A 85 5.17 -21.70 5.45
N HIS A 86 6.38 -21.34 5.02
CA HIS A 86 7.52 -22.26 5.05
C HIS A 86 7.71 -22.85 6.44
N MET A 87 7.91 -24.17 6.48
CA MET A 87 8.03 -25.01 7.68
C MET A 87 6.77 -25.12 8.54
N GLU A 88 5.65 -24.52 8.13
CA GLU A 88 4.36 -24.78 8.74
C GLU A 88 3.86 -26.17 8.36
N LYS A 89 3.28 -26.84 9.34
CA LYS A 89 2.73 -28.19 9.22
C LYS A 89 1.22 -28.14 9.16
N TRP A 90 0.62 -29.05 8.40
CA TRP A 90 -0.82 -29.25 8.41
C TRP A 90 -1.16 -30.72 8.34
N HIS A 91 -2.34 -31.05 8.86
CA HIS A 91 -2.90 -32.40 8.80
C HIS A 91 -4.00 -32.43 7.75
N ASP A 92 -3.96 -33.46 6.92
CA ASP A 92 -5.07 -33.82 6.04
C ASP A 92 -5.34 -35.32 6.22
N GLU A 93 -6.49 -35.64 6.80
CA GLU A 93 -6.88 -36.98 7.23
C GLU A 93 -5.80 -37.66 8.11
N CYS A 94 -5.10 -38.67 7.58
CA CYS A 94 -4.08 -39.45 8.26
C CYS A 94 -2.64 -39.01 7.94
N TRP A 95 -2.45 -37.93 7.17
CA TRP A 95 -1.14 -37.48 6.72
C TRP A 95 -0.77 -36.14 7.36
N GLU A 96 0.48 -36.03 7.81
CA GLU A 96 1.10 -34.76 8.18
C GLU A 96 1.97 -34.28 7.02
N TYR A 97 1.75 -33.04 6.59
CA TYR A 97 2.53 -32.38 5.56
C TYR A 97 3.32 -31.23 6.18
N THR A 98 4.43 -30.85 5.53
CA THR A 98 5.23 -29.68 5.91
C THR A 98 5.54 -28.88 4.65
N CYS A 99 5.34 -27.57 4.70
CA CYS A 99 5.66 -26.71 3.56
C CYS A 99 7.18 -26.57 3.43
N ARG A 100 7.74 -27.04 2.31
CA ARG A 100 9.14 -26.84 1.94
C ARG A 100 9.20 -26.36 0.50
N ASN A 101 9.36 -25.06 0.35
CA ASN A 101 9.54 -24.34 -0.90
C ASN A 101 10.65 -23.31 -0.68
#